data_AF-W4VD37-F1
#
_entry.id   AF-W4VD37-F1
#
_cell.length_a   1.000
_cell.length_b   1.000
_cell.length_c   1.000
_cell.angle_alpha   90.00
_cell.angle_beta   90.00
_cell.angle_gamma   90.00
#
_symmetry.space_group_name_H-M   'P 1'
#
loop_
_entity.id
_entity.type
_entity.pdbx_description
1 polymer ?
#
loop_
_entity_poly.entity_id
_entity_poly.type
_entity_poly.pdbx_seq_one_letter_code
_entity_poly.pdbx_strand_id
1 'polypeptide(L)'
;MMTGLKILLYKYTGQEDIVVVSPLYKDEDEHKTNKYILLRDLLEENITFKELLMRVKQTVSEGIKNQHFPLEKLIEHMEENRGTAIATRVALMMEGIHKRETYEDVVNSQDFYFDFTVAVKDNGIGVRVQYNASLFSEESIRALLERYAYIFTQAVSDINKKLGDFSITTEEEKRRILFDFNNTKAYYPENKTIHELFSEQVAKTPDNIALVYNERKMTYRELEDKSNKLANYLIAAHNIKPDTLVGIFIENSIEQIVAILGILKSGGAYVPIATSLPEERIKTMIDDSKIRLLLSTAKNIKILNKLQWECEGFDAFLCLDSEDIYSENEAEESGLMDKKLWEYIGQNSVDEITGGGWASSYTGEAFSKEEMAEYAENIFLKLKPYLNSNTKVLEIGCASGISMFRIAPYVGMYYGTDLSSVIIEKDRERAEKENHKNIRLECLPAHDIDKIDEKDFDIVIINSVIQAFSGHNYLRQVIKKAINLMSEKGILFIGDIMDQDKKYELLDSLLEFKKNNPQYDTKTDVSEELFVSRKFFEDLTVEMKEIEKVDFSTKIHTIENELTKYRYDAIFQIDKNINHKMPSPKHKYQYDNRAIESFDSTCLHPV
;
A
#
# COMPACT_ATOMS: atom_id res chain seq x y z
N MET A 1 3.39 -36.82 46.16
CA MET A 1 4.67 -36.18 45.78
C MET A 1 4.87 -36.18 44.27
N MET A 2 5.16 -37.31 43.63
CA MET A 2 5.35 -37.39 42.16
C MET A 2 4.23 -36.71 41.36
N THR A 3 2.96 -37.00 41.66
CA THR A 3 1.79 -36.36 41.02
C THR A 3 1.82 -34.83 41.12
N GLY A 4 2.14 -34.27 42.29
CA GLY A 4 2.20 -32.82 42.47
C GLY A 4 3.34 -32.19 41.67
N LEU A 5 4.49 -32.88 41.56
CA LEU A 5 5.64 -32.39 40.80
C LEU A 5 5.31 -32.36 39.31
N LYS A 6 4.61 -33.38 38.81
CA LYS A 6 4.15 -33.41 37.42
C LYS A 6 3.15 -32.29 37.12
N ILE A 7 2.22 -32.00 38.03
CA ILE A 7 1.30 -30.86 37.90
C ILE A 7 2.07 -29.54 37.88
N LEU A 8 3.08 -29.37 38.75
CA LEU A 8 3.92 -28.18 38.78
C LEU A 8 4.62 -27.97 37.44
N LEU A 9 5.27 -29.01 36.92
CA LEU A 9 5.96 -28.97 35.63
C LEU A 9 4.99 -28.65 34.50
N TYR A 10 3.85 -29.34 34.43
CA TYR A 10 2.79 -29.07 33.47
C TYR A 10 2.33 -27.60 33.49
N LYS A 11 2.14 -27.02 34.67
CA LYS A 11 1.72 -25.62 34.82
C LYS A 11 2.80 -24.60 34.46
N TYR A 12 4.07 -24.94 34.63
CA TYR A 12 5.19 -24.07 34.26
C TYR A 12 5.57 -24.15 32.78
N THR A 13 5.44 -25.33 32.17
CA THR A 13 5.90 -25.57 30.79
C THR A 13 4.77 -25.57 29.77
N GLY A 14 3.51 -25.76 30.20
CA GLY A 14 2.37 -26.01 29.32
C GLY A 14 2.43 -27.36 28.60
N GLN A 15 3.37 -28.25 28.95
CA GLN A 15 3.56 -29.54 28.27
C GLN A 15 2.69 -30.62 28.90
N GLU A 16 1.85 -31.26 28.08
CA GLU A 16 0.99 -32.38 28.51
C GLU A 16 1.78 -33.67 28.75
N ASP A 17 2.95 -33.84 28.12
CA ASP A 17 3.77 -35.04 28.22
C ASP A 17 4.93 -34.84 29.20
N ILE A 18 4.73 -35.26 30.46
CA ILE A 18 5.68 -34.99 31.55
C ILE A 18 6.43 -36.24 31.97
N VAL A 19 7.75 -36.17 31.82
CA VAL A 19 8.71 -37.19 32.26
C VAL A 19 9.48 -36.68 33.47
N VAL A 20 9.58 -37.53 34.49
CA VAL A 20 10.39 -37.27 35.70
C VAL A 20 11.32 -38.44 35.93
N VAL A 21 12.58 -38.14 36.20
CA VAL A 21 13.59 -39.14 36.55
C VAL A 21 13.39 -39.60 37.99
N SER A 22 13.39 -40.92 38.21
CA SER A 22 13.31 -41.52 39.55
C SER A 22 14.51 -42.46 39.74
N PRO A 23 15.24 -42.38 40.86
CA PRO A 23 16.29 -43.35 41.17
C PRO A 23 15.72 -44.77 41.34
N LEU A 24 16.60 -45.76 41.42
CA LEU A 24 16.16 -47.15 41.65
C LEU A 24 15.55 -47.34 43.05
N TYR A 25 14.50 -48.15 43.12
CA TYR A 25 13.82 -48.52 44.35
C TYR A 25 14.56 -49.65 45.06
N LYS A 26 14.44 -49.74 46.40
CA LYS A 26 15.08 -50.78 47.20
C LYS A 26 14.35 -52.14 47.03
N ASP A 27 15.00 -53.14 46.41
CA ASP A 27 14.75 -54.60 46.56
C ASP A 27 15.86 -55.48 45.87
N GLU A 28 15.89 -56.78 46.21
CA GLU A 28 17.03 -57.71 46.49
C GLU A 28 17.98 -58.20 45.37
N ASP A 29 17.75 -58.00 44.07
CA ASP A 29 18.64 -58.59 43.03
C ASP A 29 19.83 -57.68 42.63
N GLU A 30 21.05 -58.25 42.71
CA GLU A 30 22.37 -57.62 42.53
C GLU A 30 22.80 -57.36 41.07
N HIS A 31 21.96 -57.65 40.07
CA HIS A 31 22.32 -57.40 38.66
C HIS A 31 21.36 -56.38 38.04
N LYS A 32 21.75 -55.09 38.14
CA LYS A 32 21.02 -53.97 37.52
C LYS A 32 21.96 -53.15 36.64
N THR A 33 21.61 -53.02 35.36
CA THR A 33 22.33 -52.21 34.35
C THR A 33 21.97 -50.72 34.44
N ASN A 34 20.80 -50.38 35.00
CA ASN A 34 20.30 -49.01 35.06
C ASN A 34 20.71 -48.28 36.33
N LYS A 35 20.87 -46.96 36.22
CA LYS A 35 21.08 -46.06 37.36
C LYS A 35 19.80 -45.35 37.82
N TYR A 36 18.80 -45.25 36.94
CA TYR A 36 17.51 -44.61 37.19
C TYR A 36 16.43 -45.17 36.26
N ILE A 37 15.18 -44.77 36.47
CA ILE A 37 14.05 -45.01 35.58
C ILE A 37 13.38 -43.71 35.18
N LEU A 38 12.76 -43.70 34.00
CA LEU A 38 11.96 -42.59 33.50
C LEU A 38 10.48 -42.86 33.74
N LEU A 39 9.80 -41.97 34.43
CA LEU A 39 8.37 -42.06 34.69
C LEU A 39 7.66 -41.01 33.83
N ARG A 40 6.95 -41.45 32.80
CA ARG A 40 6.21 -40.61 31.84
C ARG A 40 4.72 -40.70 32.12
N ASP A 41 4.05 -39.56 32.21
CA ASP A 41 2.59 -39.49 32.31
C ASP A 41 2.07 -38.38 31.41
N LEU A 42 0.90 -38.60 30.78
CA LEU A 42 0.17 -37.58 30.03
C LEU A 42 -0.81 -36.86 30.96
N LEU A 43 -0.71 -35.54 31.01
CA LEU A 43 -1.52 -34.62 31.79
C LEU A 43 -2.46 -33.89 30.85
N GLU A 44 -3.74 -33.98 31.14
CA GLU A 44 -4.80 -33.34 30.37
C GLU A 44 -5.56 -32.38 31.28
N GLU A 45 -6.05 -31.25 30.79
CA GLU A 45 -6.73 -30.26 31.65
C GLU A 45 -7.94 -30.82 32.39
N ASN A 46 -8.67 -31.75 31.76
CA ASN A 46 -9.94 -32.25 32.25
C ASN A 46 -9.84 -33.39 33.27
N ILE A 47 -8.67 -34.01 33.45
CA ILE A 47 -8.53 -35.08 34.44
C ILE A 47 -8.46 -34.49 35.83
N THR A 48 -8.98 -35.23 36.80
CA THR A 48 -8.93 -34.87 38.21
C THR A 48 -7.59 -35.21 38.82
N PHE A 49 -7.24 -34.54 39.93
CA PHE A 49 -6.05 -34.91 40.70
C PHE A 49 -6.07 -36.39 41.11
N LYS A 50 -7.24 -36.91 41.50
CA LYS A 50 -7.44 -38.33 41.85
C LYS A 50 -7.11 -39.27 40.68
N GLU A 51 -7.59 -38.97 39.48
CA GLU A 51 -7.31 -39.78 38.29
C GLU A 51 -5.83 -39.76 37.93
N LEU A 52 -5.20 -38.58 37.95
CA LEU A 52 -3.75 -38.49 37.72
C LEU A 52 -2.97 -39.22 38.82
N LEU A 53 -3.38 -39.13 40.08
CA LEU A 53 -2.74 -39.86 41.19
C LEU A 53 -2.79 -41.38 40.96
N MET A 54 -3.92 -41.90 40.49
CA MET A 54 -4.07 -43.32 40.16
C MET A 54 -3.22 -43.72 38.95
N ARG A 55 -3.16 -42.88 37.91
CA ARG A 55 -2.27 -43.09 36.74
C ARG A 55 -0.80 -43.13 37.18
N VAL A 56 -0.34 -42.11 37.91
CA VAL A 56 1.04 -42.03 38.42
C VAL A 56 1.37 -43.21 39.32
N LYS A 57 0.44 -43.70 40.14
CA LYS A 57 0.63 -44.91 40.96
C LYS A 57 0.87 -46.14 40.08
N GLN A 58 0.11 -46.31 39.00
CA GLN A 58 0.31 -47.39 38.05
C GLN A 58 1.68 -47.26 37.36
N THR A 59 2.00 -46.07 36.84
CA THR A 59 3.29 -45.75 36.19
C THR A 59 4.48 -46.06 37.10
N VAL A 60 4.42 -45.66 38.38
CA VAL A 60 5.46 -45.97 39.37
C VAL A 60 5.55 -47.49 39.62
N SER A 61 4.42 -48.19 39.79
CA SER A 61 4.43 -49.64 40.02
C SER A 61 5.01 -50.42 38.84
N GLU A 62 4.66 -50.04 37.62
CA GLU A 62 5.21 -50.63 36.40
C GLU A 62 6.69 -50.29 36.23
N GLY A 63 7.09 -49.05 36.55
CA GLY A 63 8.47 -48.62 36.57
C GLY A 63 9.34 -49.45 37.54
N ILE A 64 8.82 -49.75 38.75
CA ILE A 64 9.52 -50.62 39.73
C ILE A 64 9.68 -52.04 39.18
N LYS A 65 8.62 -52.63 38.61
CA LYS A 65 8.67 -54.00 38.06
C LYS A 65 9.67 -54.14 36.92
N ASN A 66 9.82 -53.10 36.11
CA ASN A 66 10.64 -53.11 34.91
C ASN A 66 11.96 -52.36 35.06
N GLN A 67 12.38 -52.02 36.29
CA GLN A 67 13.57 -51.19 36.55
C GLN A 67 14.91 -51.80 36.08
N HIS A 68 14.90 -53.08 35.70
CA HIS A 68 16.06 -53.85 35.24
C HIS A 68 16.30 -53.78 33.72
N PHE A 69 15.32 -53.30 32.92
CA PHE A 69 15.43 -53.24 31.46
C PHE A 69 16.39 -52.14 30.99
N PRO A 70 17.40 -52.41 30.14
CA PRO A 70 18.41 -51.42 29.75
C PRO A 70 17.82 -50.10 29.24
N LEU A 71 18.00 -49.03 30.02
CA LEU A 71 17.38 -47.72 29.77
C LEU A 71 17.97 -47.04 28.53
N GLU A 72 19.28 -47.20 28.28
CA GLU A 72 19.95 -46.65 27.09
C GLU A 72 19.27 -47.12 25.79
N LYS A 73 18.92 -48.40 25.71
CA LYS A 73 18.19 -48.95 24.55
C LYS A 73 16.78 -48.41 24.42
N LEU A 74 16.12 -48.09 25.54
CA LEU A 74 14.78 -47.47 25.56
C LEU A 74 14.85 -46.02 25.08
N ILE A 75 15.88 -45.26 25.48
CA ILE A 75 16.10 -43.88 25.06
C ILE A 75 16.42 -43.83 23.56
N GLU A 76 17.35 -44.66 23.07
CA GLU A 76 17.68 -44.76 21.64
C GLU A 76 16.44 -45.03 20.77
N HIS A 77 15.59 -45.97 21.18
CA HIS A 77 14.36 -46.31 20.45
C HIS A 77 13.28 -45.22 20.49
N MET A 78 13.30 -44.37 21.52
CA MET A 78 12.38 -43.23 21.67
C MET A 78 12.87 -41.99 20.91
N GLU A 79 14.17 -41.74 20.87
CA GLU A 79 14.80 -40.62 20.17
C GLU A 79 14.73 -40.76 18.64
N GLU A 80 14.76 -41.99 18.11
CA GLU A 80 14.56 -42.25 16.67
C GLU A 80 13.16 -41.88 16.15
N ASN A 81 12.15 -41.72 17.04
CA ASN A 81 10.75 -41.54 16.64
C ASN A 81 10.11 -40.20 17.06
N ARG A 82 10.66 -39.46 18.03
CA ARG A 82 10.19 -38.11 18.40
C ARG A 82 11.34 -37.27 18.96
N GLY A 83 11.49 -36.04 18.48
CA GLY A 83 12.51 -35.08 18.93
C GLY A 83 12.31 -34.55 20.35
N THR A 84 12.39 -35.41 21.37
CA THR A 84 12.23 -35.06 22.80
C THR A 84 13.53 -35.22 23.57
N ALA A 85 14.53 -34.38 23.28
CA ALA A 85 15.80 -34.32 24.01
C ALA A 85 15.72 -33.58 25.38
N ILE A 86 14.51 -33.29 25.90
CA ILE A 86 14.28 -32.45 27.11
C ILE A 86 13.68 -33.25 28.30
N ALA A 87 13.34 -34.52 28.11
CA ALA A 87 12.52 -35.31 29.05
C ALA A 87 13.23 -35.83 30.32
N THR A 88 14.50 -35.48 30.58
CA THR A 88 15.30 -36.15 31.63
C THR A 88 15.95 -35.21 32.65
N ARG A 89 15.57 -33.93 32.71
CA ARG A 89 16.29 -32.90 33.48
C ARG A 89 15.74 -32.59 34.88
N VAL A 90 14.67 -33.28 35.30
CA VAL A 90 14.07 -33.13 36.64
C VAL A 90 13.98 -34.49 37.30
N ALA A 91 14.52 -34.60 38.52
CA ALA A 91 14.51 -35.84 39.30
C ALA A 91 13.69 -35.71 40.59
N LEU A 92 13.08 -36.81 41.03
CA LEU A 92 12.45 -36.92 42.34
C LEU A 92 12.95 -38.18 43.07
N MET A 93 13.60 -37.98 44.21
CA MET A 93 13.97 -39.01 45.17
C MET A 93 13.08 -38.93 46.41
N MET A 94 12.72 -40.09 46.94
CA MET A 94 12.14 -40.28 48.27
C MET A 94 13.12 -41.02 49.18
N GLU A 95 13.51 -40.41 50.31
CA GLU A 95 14.35 -41.02 51.34
C GLU A 95 13.66 -42.25 51.93
N GLY A 96 14.46 -43.27 52.28
CA GLY A 96 13.93 -44.54 52.80
C GLY A 96 13.42 -45.51 51.72
N ILE A 97 12.94 -45.01 50.57
CA ILE A 97 12.36 -45.82 49.47
C ILE A 97 13.37 -46.11 48.35
N HIS A 98 14.22 -45.15 47.99
CA HIS A 98 15.19 -45.29 46.90
C HIS A 98 16.61 -45.61 47.39
N LYS A 99 17.44 -46.19 46.51
CA LYS A 99 18.88 -46.40 46.76
C LYS A 99 19.63 -45.06 46.62
N ARG A 100 20.40 -44.69 47.64
CA ARG A 100 21.12 -43.40 47.70
C ARG A 100 22.30 -43.34 46.72
N GLU A 101 23.03 -44.44 46.58
CA GLU A 101 24.18 -44.57 45.67
C GLU A 101 23.79 -44.30 44.21
N THR A 102 22.63 -44.81 43.79
CA THR A 102 22.10 -44.57 42.43
C THR A 102 21.63 -43.12 42.22
N TYR A 103 21.34 -42.39 43.29
CA TYR A 103 20.91 -40.99 43.21
C TYR A 103 22.09 -40.04 42.98
N GLU A 104 23.22 -40.29 43.66
CA GLU A 104 24.44 -39.48 43.47
C GLU A 104 24.93 -39.59 42.02
N ASP A 105 24.83 -40.76 41.41
CA ASP A 105 25.11 -41.00 40.00
C ASP A 105 24.18 -40.23 39.04
N VAL A 106 22.90 -40.04 39.42
CA VAL A 106 21.92 -39.28 38.64
C VAL A 106 22.21 -37.78 38.74
N VAL A 107 22.41 -37.27 39.95
CA VAL A 107 22.57 -35.84 40.23
C VAL A 107 23.95 -35.31 39.78
N ASN A 108 24.98 -36.16 39.72
CA ASN A 108 26.32 -35.78 39.24
C ASN A 108 26.44 -35.75 37.71
N SER A 109 25.42 -36.15 36.96
CA SER A 109 25.37 -35.94 35.51
C SER A 109 25.07 -34.46 35.20
N GLN A 110 25.80 -33.86 34.26
CA GLN A 110 25.91 -32.40 34.11
C GLN A 110 24.65 -31.66 33.58
N ASP A 111 23.52 -32.32 33.38
CA ASP A 111 22.38 -31.78 32.61
C ASP A 111 21.05 -31.61 33.39
N PHE A 112 21.03 -31.83 34.70
CA PHE A 112 19.81 -31.63 35.52
C PHE A 112 19.53 -30.15 35.82
N TYR A 113 18.27 -29.75 35.70
CA TYR A 113 17.78 -28.42 36.12
C TYR A 113 17.64 -28.34 37.63
N PHE A 114 16.95 -29.31 38.21
CA PHE A 114 16.83 -29.47 39.66
C PHE A 114 16.36 -30.88 40.05
N ASP A 115 16.81 -31.34 41.20
CA ASP A 115 16.48 -32.62 41.81
C ASP A 115 15.79 -32.40 43.16
N PHE A 116 14.67 -33.10 43.36
CA PHE A 116 13.87 -33.03 44.57
C PHE A 116 14.18 -34.24 45.45
N THR A 117 14.67 -34.01 46.67
CA THR A 117 14.72 -35.02 47.72
C THR A 117 13.56 -34.82 48.69
N VAL A 118 12.71 -35.84 48.85
CA VAL A 118 11.60 -35.85 49.80
C VAL A 118 11.93 -36.77 50.98
N ALA A 119 11.81 -36.25 52.19
CA ALA A 119 11.99 -36.98 53.44
C ALA A 119 10.72 -36.93 54.27
N VAL A 120 10.25 -38.08 54.75
CA VAL A 120 9.19 -38.14 55.77
C VAL A 120 9.84 -37.99 57.14
N LYS A 121 9.39 -36.99 57.91
CA LYS A 121 9.85 -36.69 59.27
C LYS A 121 8.67 -36.83 60.24
N ASP A 122 8.96 -36.95 61.54
CA ASP A 122 7.93 -37.15 62.58
C ASP A 122 6.83 -36.07 62.57
N ASN A 123 7.16 -34.84 62.14
CA ASN A 123 6.24 -33.70 62.10
C ASN A 123 5.86 -33.24 60.67
N GLY A 124 6.03 -34.08 59.64
CA GLY A 124 5.56 -33.79 58.28
C GLY A 124 6.51 -34.21 57.16
N ILE A 125 6.36 -33.60 56.00
CA ILE A 125 7.13 -33.91 54.79
C ILE A 125 8.16 -32.80 54.56
N GLY A 126 9.45 -33.14 54.61
CA GLY A 126 10.54 -32.26 54.20
C GLY A 126 10.84 -32.41 52.72
N VAL A 127 10.99 -31.31 52.00
CA VAL A 127 11.42 -31.29 50.59
C VAL A 127 12.69 -30.45 50.49
N ARG A 128 13.75 -31.03 49.93
CA ARG A 128 14.99 -30.33 49.57
C ARG A 128 15.10 -30.32 48.05
N VAL A 129 15.52 -29.20 47.48
CA VAL A 129 15.80 -29.07 46.06
C VAL A 129 17.26 -28.68 45.88
N GLN A 130 18.00 -29.46 45.12
CA GLN A 130 19.29 -29.06 44.56
C GLN A 130 19.06 -28.66 43.10
N TYR A 131 19.78 -27.64 42.63
CA TYR A 131 19.49 -27.01 41.35
C TYR A 131 20.77 -26.47 40.70
N ASN A 132 20.73 -26.32 39.39
CA ASN A 132 21.82 -25.71 38.65
C ASN A 132 21.83 -24.19 38.86
N ALA A 133 22.76 -23.70 39.68
CA ALA A 133 22.89 -22.27 40.02
C ALA A 133 23.29 -21.38 38.82
N SER A 134 23.74 -21.96 37.70
CA SER A 134 23.96 -21.19 36.46
C SER A 134 22.65 -20.87 35.72
N LEU A 135 21.57 -21.61 35.99
CA LEU A 135 20.27 -21.48 35.32
C LEU A 135 19.20 -20.87 36.22
N PHE A 136 19.26 -21.12 37.53
CA PHE A 136 18.22 -20.71 38.48
C PHE A 136 18.81 -19.95 39.66
N SER A 137 18.11 -18.91 40.10
CA SER A 137 18.41 -18.19 41.35
C SER A 137 17.76 -18.89 42.55
N GLU A 138 18.31 -18.66 43.75
CA GLU A 138 17.72 -19.17 44.99
C GLU A 138 16.27 -18.67 45.18
N GLU A 139 15.99 -17.41 44.85
CA GLU A 139 14.67 -16.81 44.94
C GLU A 139 13.65 -17.53 44.05
N SER A 140 14.03 -17.85 42.80
CA SER A 140 13.17 -18.57 41.86
C SER A 140 12.86 -19.99 42.34
N ILE A 141 13.84 -20.69 42.92
CA ILE A 141 13.65 -22.06 43.44
C ILE A 141 12.81 -22.04 44.72
N ARG A 142 12.97 -21.03 45.58
CA ARG A 142 12.11 -20.82 46.75
C ARG A 142 10.66 -20.62 46.34
N ALA A 143 10.39 -19.73 45.38
CA ALA A 143 9.05 -19.53 44.84
C ALA A 143 8.50 -20.81 44.21
N LEU A 144 9.31 -21.57 43.47
CA LEU A 144 8.92 -22.86 42.90
C LEU A 144 8.51 -23.87 43.97
N LEU A 145 9.24 -23.94 45.10
CA LEU A 145 8.90 -24.78 46.25
C LEU A 145 7.61 -24.34 46.95
N GLU A 146 7.36 -23.04 47.07
CA GLU A 146 6.12 -22.49 47.62
C GLU A 146 4.91 -22.87 46.74
N ARG A 147 5.06 -22.75 45.42
CA ARG A 147 4.04 -23.15 44.45
C ARG A 147 3.83 -24.66 44.43
N TYR A 148 4.89 -25.44 44.61
CA TYR A 148 4.81 -26.89 44.76
C TYR A 148 3.99 -27.28 46.01
N ALA A 149 4.23 -26.61 47.14
CA ALA A 149 3.42 -26.79 48.34
C ALA A 149 1.96 -26.35 48.12
N TYR A 150 1.74 -25.24 47.41
CA TYR A 150 0.42 -24.71 47.09
C TYR A 150 -0.43 -25.63 46.19
N ILE A 151 0.20 -26.43 45.32
CA ILE A 151 -0.50 -27.49 44.59
C ILE A 151 -1.07 -28.52 45.56
N PHE A 152 -0.32 -28.93 46.58
CA PHE A 152 -0.82 -29.91 47.56
C PHE A 152 -1.94 -29.35 48.44
N THR A 153 -1.89 -28.06 48.82
CA THR A 153 -3.00 -27.45 49.58
C THR A 153 -4.31 -27.48 48.77
N GLN A 154 -4.23 -27.24 47.46
CA GLN A 154 -5.39 -27.35 46.57
C GLN A 154 -5.86 -28.80 46.41
N ALA A 155 -4.94 -29.74 46.20
CA ALA A 155 -5.28 -31.16 46.03
C ALA A 155 -5.91 -31.80 47.27
N VAL A 156 -5.48 -31.38 48.48
CA VAL A 156 -6.06 -31.86 49.74
C VAL A 156 -7.44 -31.24 49.99
N SER A 157 -7.66 -30.00 49.54
CA SER A 157 -8.97 -29.33 49.67
C SER A 157 -10.06 -29.94 48.79
N ASP A 158 -9.71 -30.39 47.58
CA ASP A 158 -10.60 -31.11 46.68
C ASP A 158 -9.79 -32.07 45.78
N ILE A 159 -9.89 -33.37 46.07
CA ILE A 159 -9.19 -34.41 45.32
C ILE A 159 -9.76 -34.64 43.91
N ASN A 160 -11.01 -34.20 43.66
CA ASN A 160 -11.66 -34.29 42.36
C ASN A 160 -11.46 -33.01 41.53
N LYS A 161 -10.66 -32.05 42.02
CA LYS A 161 -10.31 -30.85 41.28
C LYS A 161 -9.59 -31.20 39.98
N LYS A 162 -10.02 -30.61 38.87
CA LYS A 162 -9.42 -30.79 37.54
C LYS A 162 -8.06 -30.12 37.46
N LEU A 163 -7.14 -30.68 36.66
CA LEU A 163 -5.79 -30.11 36.50
C LEU A 163 -5.81 -28.69 35.94
N GLY A 164 -6.73 -28.39 35.02
CA GLY A 164 -6.95 -27.04 34.48
C GLY A 164 -7.16 -25.99 35.58
N ASP A 165 -7.84 -26.35 36.66
CA ASP A 165 -8.22 -25.43 37.74
C ASP A 165 -7.14 -25.24 38.82
N PHE A 166 -6.02 -25.99 38.75
CA PHE A 166 -4.89 -25.76 39.66
C PHE A 166 -4.20 -24.45 39.32
N SER A 167 -4.11 -23.55 40.31
CA SER A 167 -3.30 -22.33 40.20
C SER A 167 -1.88 -22.60 40.71
N ILE A 168 -0.87 -22.15 39.97
CA ILE A 168 0.51 -22.04 40.48
C ILE A 168 0.84 -20.63 40.95
N THR A 169 -0.02 -19.65 40.66
CA THR A 169 0.15 -18.29 41.15
C THR A 169 -0.53 -18.20 42.52
N THR A 170 0.22 -17.76 43.52
CA THR A 170 -0.34 -17.53 44.86
C THR A 170 -1.31 -16.34 44.82
N GLU A 171 -2.19 -16.22 45.82
CA GLU A 171 -3.09 -15.07 45.90
C GLU A 171 -2.34 -13.74 46.06
N GLU A 172 -1.17 -13.74 46.69
CA GLU A 172 -0.31 -12.56 46.80
C GLU A 172 0.30 -12.16 45.44
N GLU A 173 0.84 -13.13 44.70
CA GLU A 173 1.36 -12.89 43.35
C GLU A 173 0.24 -12.43 42.41
N LYS A 174 -0.94 -13.04 42.51
CA LYS A 174 -2.13 -12.66 41.75
C LYS A 174 -2.56 -11.24 42.09
N ARG A 175 -2.56 -10.86 43.37
CA ARG A 175 -2.83 -9.49 43.80
C ARG A 175 -1.81 -8.52 43.20
N ARG A 176 -0.53 -8.86 43.26
CA ARG A 176 0.55 -8.01 42.73
C ARG A 176 0.44 -7.79 41.22
N ILE A 177 0.17 -8.85 40.47
CA ILE A 177 0.00 -8.78 39.01
C ILE A 177 -1.26 -7.99 38.64
N LEU A 178 -2.38 -8.28 39.31
CA LEU A 178 -3.67 -7.69 38.94
C LEU A 178 -3.83 -6.24 39.41
N PHE A 179 -3.26 -5.88 40.56
CA PHE A 179 -3.49 -4.57 41.18
C PHE A 179 -2.24 -3.72 41.27
N ASP A 180 -1.11 -4.25 41.76
CA ASP A 180 0.07 -3.43 41.99
C ASP A 180 0.72 -2.98 40.67
N PHE A 181 0.87 -3.89 39.70
CA PHE A 181 1.41 -3.56 38.37
C PHE A 181 0.42 -2.78 37.50
N ASN A 182 -0.89 -3.01 37.67
CA ASN A 182 -1.94 -2.32 36.90
C ASN A 182 -2.46 -1.06 37.59
N ASN A 183 -1.82 -0.57 38.65
CA ASN A 183 -2.14 0.71 39.26
C ASN A 183 -1.59 1.87 38.41
N THR A 184 -2.02 1.94 37.15
CA THR A 184 -1.58 2.89 36.12
C THR A 184 -2.52 4.08 35.98
N LYS A 185 -3.49 4.23 36.88
CA LYS A 185 -4.44 5.35 36.88
C LYS A 185 -3.70 6.67 37.13
N ALA A 186 -3.54 7.46 36.08
CA ALA A 186 -3.01 8.82 36.13
C ALA A 186 -4.10 9.83 35.75
N TYR A 187 -4.05 11.02 36.35
CA TYR A 187 -4.96 12.11 35.98
C TYR A 187 -4.46 12.80 34.71
N TYR A 188 -5.34 12.93 33.72
CA TYR A 188 -5.12 13.68 32.49
C TYR A 188 -6.42 14.39 32.10
N PRO A 189 -6.39 15.43 31.25
CA PRO A 189 -7.60 16.14 30.84
C PRO A 189 -8.44 15.28 29.87
N GLU A 190 -9.25 14.37 30.42
CA GLU A 190 -10.09 13.42 29.67
C GLU A 190 -11.13 14.07 28.74
N ASN A 191 -11.52 15.31 29.04
CA ASN A 191 -12.55 16.05 28.32
C ASN A 191 -11.98 16.99 27.25
N LYS A 192 -10.69 16.88 26.91
CA LYS A 192 -10.04 17.74 25.91
C LYS A 192 -9.38 16.92 24.82
N THR A 193 -9.48 17.42 23.61
CA THR A 193 -8.77 16.86 22.45
C THR A 193 -7.34 17.42 22.36
N ILE A 194 -6.49 16.76 21.57
CA ILE A 194 -5.12 17.23 21.31
C ILE A 194 -5.12 18.62 20.66
N HIS A 195 -6.05 18.89 19.74
CA HIS A 195 -6.10 20.18 19.04
C HIS A 195 -6.60 21.31 19.96
N GLU A 196 -7.46 21.03 20.95
CA GLU A 196 -7.85 22.01 21.98
C GLU A 196 -6.68 22.32 22.93
N LEU A 197 -5.95 21.28 23.37
CA LEU A 197 -4.73 21.47 24.16
C LEU A 197 -3.67 22.27 23.40
N PHE A 198 -3.57 22.06 22.08
CA PHE A 198 -2.71 22.86 21.22
C PHE A 198 -3.17 24.34 21.19
N SER A 199 -4.45 24.63 20.93
CA SER A 199 -4.97 26.01 20.94
C SER A 199 -4.77 26.71 22.30
N GLU A 200 -4.89 25.99 23.42
CA GLU A 200 -4.56 26.54 24.74
C GLU A 200 -3.08 26.90 24.89
N GLN A 201 -2.18 26.11 24.29
CA GLN A 201 -0.75 26.43 24.26
C GLN A 201 -0.47 27.64 23.36
N VAL A 202 -1.15 27.75 22.21
CA VAL A 202 -1.06 28.92 21.32
C VAL A 202 -1.43 30.20 22.06
N ALA A 203 -2.51 30.18 22.84
CA ALA A 203 -2.94 31.34 23.63
C ALA A 203 -1.90 31.78 24.68
N LYS A 204 -1.10 30.83 25.22
CA LYS A 204 -0.07 31.12 26.23
C LYS A 204 1.22 31.67 25.63
N THR A 205 1.66 31.12 24.50
CA THR A 205 2.96 31.47 23.89
C THR A 205 2.85 31.59 22.37
N PRO A 206 2.10 32.57 21.86
CA PRO A 206 1.75 32.63 20.44
C PRO A 206 2.95 32.87 19.53
N ASP A 207 3.91 33.68 19.99
CA ASP A 207 5.06 34.11 19.16
C ASP A 207 6.28 33.19 19.33
N ASN A 208 6.16 32.12 20.13
CA ASN A 208 7.19 31.09 20.23
C ASN A 208 7.17 30.19 18.99
N ILE A 209 8.34 29.67 18.61
CA ILE A 209 8.47 28.72 17.50
C ILE A 209 7.80 27.39 17.89
N ALA A 210 6.85 26.94 17.08
CA ALA A 210 6.15 25.66 17.23
C ALA A 210 6.75 24.57 16.33
N LEU A 211 7.14 24.93 15.10
CA LEU A 211 7.69 24.01 14.11
C LEU A 211 8.97 24.56 13.48
N VAL A 212 9.92 23.66 13.27
CA VAL A 212 11.14 23.93 12.50
C VAL A 212 11.32 22.78 11.52
N TYR A 213 11.44 23.11 10.23
CA TYR A 213 11.75 22.15 9.19
C TYR A 213 12.75 22.79 8.22
N ASN A 214 13.95 22.23 8.17
CA ASN A 214 15.11 22.85 7.50
C ASN A 214 15.30 24.29 8.01
N GLU A 215 15.36 25.27 7.11
CA GLU A 215 15.51 26.68 7.43
C GLU A 215 14.17 27.38 7.74
N ARG A 216 13.03 26.71 7.46
CA ARG A 216 11.70 27.28 7.69
C ARG A 216 11.31 27.10 9.15
N LYS A 217 10.81 28.19 9.75
CA LYS A 217 10.29 28.21 11.12
C LYS A 217 8.86 28.73 11.10
N MET A 218 8.01 28.19 11.97
CA MET A 218 6.63 28.64 12.12
C MET A 218 6.31 28.78 13.61
N THR A 219 5.73 29.92 13.97
CA THR A 219 5.26 30.20 15.33
C THR A 219 3.98 29.43 15.66
N TYR A 220 3.63 29.34 16.95
CA TYR A 220 2.35 28.78 17.37
C TYR A 220 1.16 29.52 16.73
N ARG A 221 1.22 30.85 16.64
CA ARG A 221 0.18 31.68 16.03
C ARG A 221 -0.03 31.36 14.55
N GLU A 222 1.06 31.33 13.77
CA GLU A 222 0.98 31.06 12.34
C GLU A 222 0.45 29.65 12.03
N LEU A 223 0.85 28.67 12.85
CA LEU A 223 0.37 27.29 12.71
C LEU A 223 -1.12 27.17 13.06
N GLU A 224 -1.57 27.83 14.12
CA GLU A 224 -2.98 27.92 14.49
C GLU A 224 -3.79 28.57 13.38
N ASP A 225 -3.33 29.70 12.84
CA ASP A 225 -4.04 30.41 11.78
C ASP A 225 -4.20 29.57 10.53
N LYS A 226 -3.12 28.93 10.05
CA LYS A 226 -3.17 28.07 8.87
C LYS A 226 -4.04 26.84 9.07
N SER A 227 -3.92 26.17 10.22
CA SER A 227 -4.70 24.96 10.50
C SER A 227 -6.19 25.26 10.71
N ASN A 228 -6.55 26.41 11.30
CA ASN A 228 -7.94 26.83 11.44
C ASN A 228 -8.56 27.18 10.08
N LYS A 229 -7.85 27.90 9.21
CA LYS A 229 -8.34 28.19 7.85
C LYS A 229 -8.60 26.90 7.06
N LEU A 230 -7.66 25.95 7.13
CA LEU A 230 -7.82 24.65 6.50
C LEU A 230 -9.03 23.90 7.08
N ALA A 231 -9.21 23.88 8.41
CA ALA A 231 -10.35 23.24 9.05
C ALA A 231 -11.69 23.83 8.57
N ASN A 232 -11.77 25.17 8.50
CA ASN A 232 -12.97 25.87 8.05
C ASN A 232 -13.28 25.58 6.57
N TYR A 233 -12.26 25.53 5.71
CA TYR A 233 -12.39 25.11 4.32
C TYR A 233 -12.92 23.67 4.22
N LEU A 234 -12.33 22.74 4.98
CA LEU A 234 -12.75 21.33 5.01
C LEU A 234 -14.22 21.18 5.43
N ILE A 235 -14.67 21.90 6.45
CA ILE A 235 -16.07 21.89 6.88
C ILE A 235 -16.98 22.47 5.79
N ALA A 236 -16.67 23.67 5.28
CA ALA A 236 -17.57 24.39 4.38
C ALA A 236 -17.64 23.79 2.97
N ALA A 237 -16.49 23.42 2.40
CA ALA A 237 -16.40 22.93 1.02
C ALA A 237 -16.60 21.42 0.90
N HIS A 238 -16.18 20.65 1.92
CA HIS A 238 -16.18 19.17 1.88
C HIS A 238 -17.10 18.52 2.90
N ASN A 239 -17.78 19.31 3.75
CA ASN A 239 -18.73 18.81 4.74
C ASN A 239 -18.13 17.73 5.64
N ILE A 240 -16.88 17.94 6.07
CA ILE A 240 -16.19 17.04 7.00
C ILE A 240 -16.97 16.97 8.32
N LYS A 241 -17.14 15.75 8.81
CA LYS A 241 -17.86 15.40 10.04
C LYS A 241 -17.03 14.42 10.88
N PRO A 242 -17.40 14.17 12.15
CA PRO A 242 -16.88 13.06 12.92
C PRO A 242 -16.85 11.75 12.10
N ASP A 243 -15.77 10.99 12.26
CA ASP A 243 -15.47 9.74 11.54
C ASP A 243 -15.24 9.87 10.03
N THR A 244 -15.20 11.09 9.48
CA THR A 244 -14.83 11.29 8.08
C THR A 244 -13.32 11.13 7.90
N LEU A 245 -12.91 10.22 7.04
CA LEU A 245 -11.51 9.97 6.70
C LEU A 245 -11.02 10.93 5.62
N VAL A 246 -9.94 11.65 5.90
CA VAL A 246 -9.22 12.50 4.94
C VAL A 246 -7.80 11.97 4.82
N GLY A 247 -7.35 11.63 3.62
CA GLY A 247 -6.00 11.12 3.46
C GLY A 247 -4.97 12.25 3.42
N ILE A 248 -3.80 11.99 3.98
CA ILE A 248 -2.63 12.87 3.90
C ILE A 248 -1.60 12.18 3.01
N PHE A 249 -1.35 12.76 1.85
CA PHE A 249 -0.34 12.32 0.89
C PHE A 249 0.76 13.38 0.79
N ILE A 250 1.44 13.63 1.92
CA ILE A 250 2.45 14.67 2.07
C ILE A 250 3.68 14.04 2.73
N GLU A 251 4.86 14.28 2.15
CA GLU A 251 6.16 13.95 2.76
C GLU A 251 6.39 14.76 4.05
N ASN A 252 7.48 14.49 4.77
CA ASN A 252 7.78 15.28 5.97
C ASN A 252 7.98 16.76 5.59
N SER A 253 7.08 17.63 6.02
CA SER A 253 7.07 19.07 5.73
C SER A 253 6.25 19.83 6.79
N ILE A 254 6.27 21.17 6.73
CA ILE A 254 5.41 21.99 7.60
C ILE A 254 3.94 21.79 7.23
N GLU A 255 3.67 21.67 5.93
CA GLU A 255 2.33 21.47 5.36
C GLU A 255 1.68 20.18 5.89
N GLN A 256 2.45 19.13 6.15
CA GLN A 256 1.96 17.91 6.77
C GLN A 256 1.37 18.15 8.17
N ILE A 257 2.03 18.97 9.00
CA ILE A 257 1.52 19.28 10.36
C ILE A 257 0.30 20.20 10.29
N VAL A 258 0.30 21.17 9.36
CA VAL A 258 -0.89 21.99 9.08
C VAL A 258 -2.07 21.11 8.69
N ALA A 259 -1.86 20.12 7.81
CA ALA A 259 -2.85 19.15 7.39
C ALA A 259 -3.42 18.33 8.54
N ILE A 260 -2.56 17.75 9.38
CA ILE A 260 -2.97 16.96 10.55
C ILE A 260 -3.84 17.81 11.49
N LEU A 261 -3.37 18.99 11.88
CA LEU A 261 -4.13 19.86 12.78
C LEU A 261 -5.44 20.34 12.14
N GLY A 262 -5.44 20.70 10.86
CA GLY A 262 -6.65 21.14 10.15
C GLY A 262 -7.70 20.05 10.01
N ILE A 263 -7.29 18.80 9.77
CA ILE A 263 -8.20 17.65 9.74
C ILE A 263 -8.78 17.39 11.14
N LEU A 264 -7.94 17.36 12.18
CA LEU A 264 -8.41 17.13 13.55
C LEU A 264 -9.35 18.24 14.02
N LYS A 265 -9.07 19.50 13.69
CA LYS A 265 -9.91 20.66 14.01
C LYS A 265 -11.23 20.70 13.23
N SER A 266 -11.28 20.10 12.03
CA SER A 266 -12.54 19.93 11.29
C SER A 266 -13.40 18.76 11.81
N GLY A 267 -12.91 18.00 12.80
CA GLY A 267 -13.59 16.83 13.36
C GLY A 267 -13.35 15.54 12.58
N GLY A 268 -12.57 15.59 11.49
CA GLY A 268 -12.20 14.42 10.71
C GLY A 268 -11.06 13.61 11.33
N ALA A 269 -10.83 12.42 10.79
CA ALA A 269 -9.66 11.60 11.09
C ALA A 269 -8.73 11.55 9.86
N TYR A 270 -7.43 11.72 10.10
CA TYR A 270 -6.45 11.68 9.02
C TYR A 270 -5.95 10.25 8.76
N VAL A 271 -5.76 9.90 7.49
CA VAL A 271 -5.14 8.63 7.08
C VAL A 271 -3.81 8.94 6.39
N PRO A 272 -2.66 8.69 7.03
CA PRO A 272 -1.37 8.95 6.41
C PRO A 272 -1.07 7.91 5.32
N ILE A 273 -0.74 8.39 4.13
CA ILE A 273 -0.32 7.55 2.99
C ILE A 273 1.10 7.97 2.62
N ALA A 274 2.04 7.03 2.73
CA ALA A 274 3.43 7.28 2.36
C ALA A 274 3.58 7.39 0.84
N THR A 275 4.20 8.48 0.38
CA THR A 275 4.46 8.75 -1.05
C THR A 275 5.45 7.77 -1.67
N SER A 276 6.27 7.11 -0.85
CA SER A 276 7.25 6.10 -1.28
C SER A 276 6.66 4.71 -1.50
N LEU A 277 5.36 4.51 -1.26
CA LEU A 277 4.71 3.22 -1.47
C LEU A 277 4.51 2.95 -2.98
N PRO A 278 4.52 1.69 -3.42
CA PRO A 278 4.12 1.35 -4.77
C PRO A 278 2.70 1.86 -5.09
N GLU A 279 2.46 2.33 -6.31
CA GLU A 279 1.18 2.92 -6.72
C GLU A 279 -0.01 1.99 -6.45
N GLU A 280 0.11 0.68 -6.74
CA GLU A 280 -0.94 -0.31 -6.44
C GLU A 280 -1.31 -0.36 -4.95
N ARG A 281 -0.32 -0.19 -4.06
CA ARG A 281 -0.58 -0.15 -2.62
C ARG A 281 -1.28 1.14 -2.23
N ILE A 282 -0.93 2.27 -2.85
CA ILE A 282 -1.59 3.56 -2.63
C ILE A 282 -3.06 3.47 -3.05
N LYS A 283 -3.35 2.93 -4.25
CA LYS A 283 -4.71 2.70 -4.74
C LYS A 283 -5.53 1.84 -3.78
N THR A 284 -4.98 0.69 -3.38
CA THR A 284 -5.62 -0.20 -2.38
C THR A 284 -5.97 0.56 -1.10
N MET A 285 -5.07 1.41 -0.58
CA MET A 285 -5.34 2.19 0.63
C MET A 285 -6.45 3.22 0.44
N ILE A 286 -6.46 3.92 -0.72
CA ILE A 286 -7.51 4.89 -1.08
C ILE A 286 -8.87 4.20 -1.15
N ASP A 287 -8.94 3.05 -1.84
CA ASP A 287 -10.19 2.33 -2.08
C ASP A 287 -10.71 1.63 -0.81
N ASP A 288 -9.85 0.89 -0.08
CA ASP A 288 -10.24 0.21 1.16
C ASP A 288 -10.69 1.19 2.25
N SER A 289 -10.02 2.34 2.34
CA SER A 289 -10.34 3.40 3.31
C SER A 289 -11.43 4.35 2.81
N LYS A 290 -11.90 4.18 1.56
CA LYS A 290 -12.89 5.03 0.89
C LYS A 290 -12.54 6.52 0.98
N ILE A 291 -11.27 6.85 0.77
CA ILE A 291 -10.77 8.22 0.86
C ILE A 291 -11.26 9.00 -0.37
N ARG A 292 -12.12 9.98 -0.12
CA ARG A 292 -12.66 10.88 -1.16
C ARG A 292 -11.84 12.15 -1.35
N LEU A 293 -11.11 12.56 -0.30
CA LEU A 293 -10.32 13.79 -0.27
C LEU A 293 -8.88 13.50 0.18
N LEU A 294 -7.91 13.94 -0.62
CA LEU A 294 -6.49 13.93 -0.26
C LEU A 294 -5.96 15.35 -0.04
N LEU A 295 -5.23 15.56 1.05
CA LEU A 295 -4.37 16.73 1.22
C LEU A 295 -2.97 16.36 0.75
N SER A 296 -2.38 17.19 -0.10
CA SER A 296 -1.07 16.93 -0.70
C SER A 296 -0.28 18.22 -0.95
N THR A 297 0.78 18.10 -1.74
CA THR A 297 1.67 19.17 -2.18
C THR A 297 1.92 19.07 -3.69
N ALA A 298 2.26 20.18 -4.34
CA ALA A 298 2.51 20.29 -5.77
C ALA A 298 3.51 19.26 -6.30
N LYS A 299 4.51 18.88 -5.50
CA LYS A 299 5.49 17.82 -5.82
C LYS A 299 4.82 16.50 -6.27
N ASN A 300 3.63 16.19 -5.75
CA ASN A 300 2.93 14.94 -6.01
C ASN A 300 1.88 15.07 -7.14
N ILE A 301 1.85 16.17 -7.89
CA ILE A 301 0.73 16.46 -8.80
C ILE A 301 0.52 15.39 -9.88
N LYS A 302 1.60 14.83 -10.45
CA LYS A 302 1.55 13.78 -11.46
C LYS A 302 0.81 12.54 -10.96
N ILE A 303 1.22 12.03 -9.81
CA ILE A 303 0.60 10.84 -9.20
C ILE A 303 -0.81 11.14 -8.69
N LEU A 304 -1.08 12.33 -8.15
CA LEU A 304 -2.44 12.72 -7.72
C LEU A 304 -3.41 12.74 -8.90
N ASN A 305 -3.03 13.36 -10.02
CA ASN A 305 -3.83 13.37 -11.24
C ASN A 305 -4.10 11.94 -11.72
N LYS A 306 -3.07 11.09 -11.78
CA LYS A 306 -3.21 9.68 -12.17
C LYS A 306 -4.17 8.91 -11.25
N LEU A 307 -3.94 8.97 -9.94
CA LEU A 307 -4.79 8.31 -8.94
C LEU A 307 -6.25 8.77 -9.02
N GLN A 308 -6.50 10.04 -9.32
CA GLN A 308 -7.86 10.59 -9.40
C GLN A 308 -8.70 9.94 -10.51
N TRP A 309 -8.06 9.46 -11.57
CA TRP A 309 -8.72 8.76 -12.67
C TRP A 309 -8.59 7.23 -12.60
N GLU A 310 -7.69 6.71 -11.77
CA GLU A 310 -7.56 5.27 -11.50
C GLU A 310 -8.43 4.79 -10.33
N CYS A 311 -8.71 5.65 -9.34
CA CYS A 311 -9.54 5.35 -8.17
C CYS A 311 -10.92 5.98 -8.30
N GLU A 312 -11.96 5.16 -8.46
CA GLU A 312 -13.33 5.63 -8.70
C GLU A 312 -13.82 6.57 -7.59
N GLY A 313 -13.57 6.23 -6.33
CA GLY A 313 -14.03 6.98 -5.16
C GLY A 313 -13.19 8.21 -4.78
N PHE A 314 -12.06 8.46 -5.45
CA PHE A 314 -11.17 9.57 -5.13
C PHE A 314 -11.62 10.85 -5.87
N ASP A 315 -12.43 11.68 -5.21
CA ASP A 315 -13.15 12.78 -5.86
C ASP A 315 -12.34 14.07 -5.95
N ALA A 316 -11.59 14.38 -4.90
CA ALA A 316 -10.96 15.68 -4.75
C ALA A 316 -9.58 15.62 -4.11
N PHE A 317 -8.68 16.53 -4.49
CA PHE A 317 -7.48 16.79 -3.71
C PHE A 317 -7.20 18.28 -3.55
N LEU A 318 -6.45 18.62 -2.51
CA LEU A 318 -6.02 19.98 -2.19
C LEU A 318 -4.50 19.99 -2.01
N CYS A 319 -3.80 20.80 -2.82
CA CYS A 319 -2.38 21.05 -2.65
C CYS A 319 -2.14 22.31 -1.80
N LEU A 320 -1.45 22.15 -0.67
CA LEU A 320 -1.28 23.22 0.32
C LEU A 320 -0.19 24.24 -0.01
N ASP A 321 0.65 23.95 -1.00
CA ASP A 321 1.82 24.74 -1.40
C ASP A 321 1.77 25.21 -2.87
N SER A 322 0.63 25.01 -3.55
CA SER A 322 0.39 25.48 -4.92
C SER A 322 -0.47 26.73 -4.91
N GLU A 323 -0.19 27.66 -5.83
CA GLU A 323 -1.06 28.81 -6.13
C GLU A 323 -1.87 28.62 -7.40
N ASP A 324 -1.54 27.66 -8.27
CA ASP A 324 -2.31 27.37 -9.47
C ASP A 324 -2.12 25.91 -9.90
N ILE A 325 -3.03 25.05 -9.46
CA ILE A 325 -2.86 23.60 -9.57
C ILE A 325 -2.74 23.09 -11.02
N TYR A 326 -3.34 23.80 -11.97
CA TYR A 326 -3.31 23.43 -13.40
C TYR A 326 -2.02 23.85 -14.10
N SER A 327 -1.28 24.80 -13.52
CA SER A 327 0.01 25.28 -14.03
C SER A 327 1.20 24.53 -13.41
N GLU A 328 0.97 23.74 -12.36
CA GLU A 328 2.02 22.92 -11.74
C GLU A 328 2.61 21.93 -12.74
N ASN A 329 3.95 21.86 -12.77
CA ASN A 329 4.68 20.99 -13.67
C ASN A 329 4.70 19.54 -13.14
N GLU A 330 4.33 18.59 -13.99
CA GLU A 330 4.44 17.16 -13.74
C GLU A 330 5.90 16.74 -14.03
N ALA A 331 6.80 17.03 -13.07
CA ALA A 331 8.26 17.10 -13.21
C ALA A 331 8.99 15.84 -13.74
N GLU A 332 8.34 14.67 -13.72
CA GLU A 332 8.88 13.47 -14.36
C GLU A 332 8.44 13.44 -15.82
N GLU A 333 9.31 13.96 -16.71
CA GLU A 333 9.11 13.86 -18.16
C GLU A 333 8.94 12.40 -18.59
N SER A 334 7.89 12.12 -19.36
CA SER A 334 7.71 10.79 -19.96
C SER A 334 8.93 10.45 -20.80
N GLY A 335 9.44 9.22 -20.67
CA GLY A 335 10.51 8.73 -21.54
C GLY A 335 10.12 8.78 -23.03
N LEU A 336 8.82 8.76 -23.32
CA LEU A 336 8.27 8.91 -24.67
C LEU A 336 8.35 10.33 -25.22
N MET A 337 8.74 11.34 -24.43
CA MET A 337 9.02 12.69 -24.91
C MET A 337 10.51 12.98 -25.11
N ASP A 338 11.38 11.97 -25.02
CA ASP A 338 12.79 12.16 -25.35
C ASP A 338 12.95 12.41 -26.87
N LYS A 339 13.42 13.61 -27.21
CA LYS A 339 13.74 13.99 -28.59
C LYS A 339 14.70 13.00 -29.26
N LYS A 340 15.70 12.49 -28.54
CA LYS A 340 16.70 11.56 -29.10
C LYS A 340 16.08 10.24 -29.51
N LEU A 341 15.09 9.76 -28.77
CA LEU A 341 14.34 8.56 -29.11
C LEU A 341 13.65 8.73 -30.47
N TRP A 342 12.94 9.84 -30.66
CA TRP A 342 12.23 10.11 -31.91
C TRP A 342 13.13 10.50 -33.08
N GLU A 343 14.30 11.09 -32.82
CA GLU A 343 15.35 11.24 -33.83
C GLU A 343 15.87 9.87 -34.28
N TYR A 344 16.11 8.94 -33.35
CA TYR A 344 16.56 7.58 -33.66
C TYR A 344 15.50 6.78 -34.43
N ILE A 345 14.23 6.81 -34.01
CA ILE A 345 13.11 6.19 -34.74
C ILE A 345 13.04 6.77 -36.15
N GLY A 346 13.13 8.10 -36.28
CA GLY A 346 13.14 8.78 -37.56
C GLY A 346 14.30 8.39 -38.47
N GLN A 347 15.50 8.15 -37.93
CA GLN A 347 16.66 7.73 -38.72
C GLN A 347 16.54 6.30 -39.23
N ASN A 348 15.99 5.39 -38.42
CA ASN A 348 15.92 3.96 -38.75
C ASN A 348 14.62 3.55 -39.46
N SER A 349 13.65 4.46 -39.60
CA SER A 349 12.40 4.17 -40.29
C SER A 349 12.58 3.98 -41.79
N VAL A 350 11.88 2.98 -42.32
CA VAL A 350 11.88 2.61 -43.75
C VAL A 350 10.60 3.02 -44.46
N ASP A 351 9.54 3.30 -43.71
CA ASP A 351 8.23 3.71 -44.20
C ASP A 351 7.49 4.58 -43.18
N GLU A 352 6.25 4.97 -43.51
CA GLU A 352 5.38 5.79 -42.65
C GLU A 352 4.90 5.04 -41.39
N ILE A 353 4.90 3.71 -41.38
CA ILE A 353 4.44 2.96 -40.21
C ILE A 353 5.55 2.95 -39.16
N THR A 354 6.75 2.53 -39.56
CA THR A 354 7.94 2.52 -38.71
C THR A 354 8.40 3.94 -38.34
N GLY A 355 8.14 4.94 -39.20
CA GLY A 355 8.42 6.35 -38.94
C GLY A 355 7.58 6.96 -37.82
N GLY A 356 6.35 6.49 -37.65
CA GLY A 356 5.50 6.85 -36.52
C GLY A 356 5.67 5.96 -35.28
N GLY A 357 6.59 5.00 -35.30
CA GLY A 357 6.77 4.05 -34.18
C GLY A 357 5.59 3.10 -33.99
N TRP A 358 4.80 2.84 -35.04
CA TRP A 358 3.59 2.04 -34.96
C TRP A 358 3.91 0.54 -34.86
N ALA A 359 3.76 -0.02 -33.66
CA ALA A 359 3.90 -1.44 -33.38
C ALA A 359 2.75 -1.93 -32.49
N SER A 360 2.35 -3.18 -32.71
CA SER A 360 1.32 -3.85 -31.92
C SER A 360 1.83 -4.14 -30.51
N SER A 361 1.10 -3.74 -29.48
CA SER A 361 1.43 -4.06 -28.07
C SER A 361 1.39 -5.56 -27.80
N TYR A 362 0.67 -6.33 -28.61
CA TYR A 362 0.58 -7.78 -28.47
C TYR A 362 1.80 -8.50 -29.02
N THR A 363 2.25 -8.13 -30.23
CA THR A 363 3.30 -8.87 -30.95
C THR A 363 4.66 -8.20 -30.96
N GLY A 364 4.72 -6.87 -30.76
CA GLY A 364 5.91 -6.05 -30.97
C GLY A 364 6.22 -5.77 -32.45
N GLU A 365 5.42 -6.30 -33.37
CA GLU A 365 5.59 -6.14 -34.81
C GLU A 365 4.87 -4.89 -35.32
N ALA A 366 5.34 -4.33 -36.43
CA ALA A 366 4.70 -3.17 -37.06
C ALA A 366 3.27 -3.51 -37.52
N PHE A 367 2.36 -2.54 -37.38
CA PHE A 367 1.00 -2.68 -37.92
C PHE A 367 1.02 -2.86 -39.44
N SER A 368 -0.01 -3.55 -39.97
CA SER A 368 -0.15 -3.72 -41.41
C SER A 368 -0.54 -2.42 -42.11
N LYS A 369 -0.31 -2.35 -43.42
CA LYS A 369 -0.70 -1.19 -44.24
C LYS A 369 -2.21 -1.02 -44.29
N GLU A 370 -2.96 -2.11 -44.27
CA GLU A 370 -4.42 -2.11 -44.27
C GLU A 370 -4.96 -1.53 -42.96
N GLU A 371 -4.39 -1.92 -41.81
CA GLU A 371 -4.75 -1.34 -40.51
C GLU A 371 -4.44 0.15 -40.44
N MET A 372 -3.26 0.56 -40.88
CA MET A 372 -2.87 1.97 -40.86
C MET A 372 -3.65 2.81 -41.88
N ALA A 373 -4.11 2.20 -42.99
CA ALA A 373 -5.02 2.86 -43.92
C ALA A 373 -6.41 3.09 -43.29
N GLU A 374 -6.96 2.13 -42.55
CA GLU A 374 -8.22 2.33 -41.80
C GLU A 374 -8.07 3.37 -40.69
N TYR A 375 -6.93 3.37 -39.99
CA TYR A 375 -6.60 4.40 -39.01
C TYR A 375 -6.63 5.82 -39.63
N ALA A 376 -6.00 6.00 -40.79
CA ALA A 376 -6.01 7.27 -41.51
C ALA A 376 -7.40 7.64 -42.05
N GLU A 377 -8.16 6.65 -42.52
CA GLU A 377 -9.52 6.85 -43.03
C GLU A 377 -10.48 7.25 -41.91
N ASN A 378 -10.34 6.68 -40.71
CA ASN A 378 -11.16 7.01 -39.54
C ASN A 378 -11.13 8.51 -39.22
N ILE A 379 -9.92 9.09 -39.09
CA ILE A 379 -9.79 10.54 -38.82
C ILE A 379 -10.30 11.37 -39.99
N PHE A 380 -9.97 10.97 -41.23
CA PHE A 380 -10.43 11.67 -42.42
C PHE A 380 -11.96 11.73 -42.49
N LEU A 381 -12.65 10.60 -42.32
CA LEU A 381 -14.12 10.54 -42.39
C LEU A 381 -14.79 11.38 -41.31
N LYS A 382 -14.22 11.41 -40.09
CA LYS A 382 -14.74 12.20 -38.98
C LYS A 382 -14.56 13.70 -39.20
N LEU A 383 -13.45 14.11 -39.82
CA LEU A 383 -13.16 15.52 -40.09
C LEU A 383 -13.73 16.01 -41.42
N LYS A 384 -14.03 15.11 -42.37
CA LYS A 384 -14.55 15.41 -43.72
C LYS A 384 -15.66 16.46 -43.77
N PRO A 385 -16.65 16.49 -42.84
CA PRO A 385 -17.69 17.52 -42.85
C PRO A 385 -17.16 18.96 -42.65
N TYR A 386 -15.97 19.12 -42.09
CA TYR A 386 -15.35 20.41 -41.76
C TYR A 386 -14.23 20.82 -42.74
N LEU A 387 -13.85 19.94 -43.67
CA LEU A 387 -12.79 20.19 -44.64
C LEU A 387 -13.32 20.92 -45.88
N ASN A 388 -12.69 22.04 -46.23
CA ASN A 388 -12.90 22.73 -47.49
C ASN A 388 -11.64 23.51 -47.90
N SER A 389 -11.63 24.05 -49.12
CA SER A 389 -10.45 24.74 -49.70
C SER A 389 -9.98 25.98 -48.95
N ASN A 390 -10.72 26.48 -47.96
CA ASN A 390 -10.33 27.60 -47.10
C ASN A 390 -9.93 27.16 -45.69
N THR A 391 -10.21 25.92 -45.29
CA THR A 391 -9.91 25.39 -43.95
C THR A 391 -8.40 25.45 -43.70
N LYS A 392 -8.02 25.97 -42.54
CA LYS A 392 -6.66 25.85 -41.98
C LYS A 392 -6.62 24.75 -40.93
N VAL A 393 -5.70 23.79 -41.09
CA VAL A 393 -5.50 22.68 -40.14
C VAL A 393 -4.14 22.81 -39.48
N LEU A 394 -4.09 22.63 -38.16
CA LEU A 394 -2.87 22.39 -37.39
C LEU A 394 -2.89 20.94 -36.87
N GLU A 395 -1.86 20.16 -37.14
CA GLU A 395 -1.64 18.84 -36.54
C GLU A 395 -0.43 18.88 -35.60
N ILE A 396 -0.65 18.49 -34.35
CA ILE A 396 0.35 18.45 -33.30
C ILE A 396 0.79 16.99 -33.13
N GLY A 397 2.07 16.72 -33.38
CA GLY A 397 2.60 15.35 -33.45
C GLY A 397 2.18 14.64 -34.73
N CYS A 398 2.45 15.25 -35.90
CA CYS A 398 2.05 14.68 -37.19
C CYS A 398 2.79 13.38 -37.54
N ALA A 399 3.86 13.03 -36.81
CA ALA A 399 4.73 11.90 -37.10
C ALA A 399 5.09 11.89 -38.60
N SER A 400 5.09 10.73 -39.25
CA SER A 400 5.37 10.57 -40.69
C SER A 400 4.17 10.86 -41.61
N GLY A 401 3.24 11.69 -41.15
CA GLY A 401 2.20 12.29 -41.98
C GLY A 401 1.05 11.38 -42.43
N ILE A 402 0.80 10.23 -41.78
CA ILE A 402 -0.26 9.27 -42.18
C ILE A 402 -1.64 9.97 -42.31
N SER A 403 -1.99 10.82 -41.35
CA SER A 403 -3.23 11.61 -41.39
C SER A 403 -3.07 12.87 -42.26
N MET A 404 -1.93 13.56 -42.14
CA MET A 404 -1.60 14.77 -42.89
C MET A 404 -1.78 14.60 -44.40
N PHE A 405 -1.11 13.62 -45.02
CA PHE A 405 -1.16 13.45 -46.48
C PHE A 405 -2.54 13.02 -46.99
N ARG A 406 -3.40 12.48 -46.12
CA ARG A 406 -4.80 12.17 -46.43
C ARG A 406 -5.70 13.41 -46.42
N ILE A 407 -5.47 14.33 -45.47
CA ILE A 407 -6.32 15.50 -45.24
C ILE A 407 -5.87 16.71 -46.07
N ALA A 408 -4.55 16.90 -46.24
CA ALA A 408 -3.96 18.04 -46.93
C ALA A 408 -4.61 18.35 -48.29
N PRO A 409 -4.96 17.38 -49.16
CA PRO A 409 -5.60 17.68 -50.45
C PRO A 409 -6.96 18.39 -50.37
N TYR A 410 -7.62 18.40 -49.21
CA TYR A 410 -8.98 18.91 -49.02
C TYR A 410 -9.03 20.27 -48.30
N VAL A 411 -7.88 20.85 -47.98
CA VAL A 411 -7.79 22.05 -47.14
C VAL A 411 -6.96 23.16 -47.78
N GLY A 412 -7.19 24.40 -47.36
CA GLY A 412 -6.43 25.56 -47.86
C GLY A 412 -4.99 25.57 -47.35
N MET A 413 -4.77 25.11 -46.12
CA MET A 413 -3.45 25.01 -45.51
C MET A 413 -3.43 23.90 -44.46
N TYR A 414 -2.34 23.14 -44.44
CA TYR A 414 -2.04 22.14 -43.44
C TYR A 414 -0.72 22.48 -42.76
N TYR A 415 -0.73 22.61 -41.44
CA TYR A 415 0.44 22.92 -40.63
C TYR A 415 0.73 21.72 -39.73
N GLY A 416 1.83 21.03 -39.93
CA GLY A 416 2.26 19.89 -39.11
C GLY A 416 3.41 20.27 -38.19
N THR A 417 3.35 19.80 -36.95
CA THR A 417 4.47 19.90 -35.99
C THR A 417 4.84 18.54 -35.45
N ASP A 418 6.13 18.30 -35.25
CA ASP A 418 6.64 17.08 -34.64
C ASP A 418 7.93 17.35 -33.85
N LEU A 419 8.20 16.51 -32.84
CA LEU A 419 9.39 16.59 -32.02
C LEU A 419 10.67 16.21 -32.79
N SER A 420 10.55 15.33 -33.78
CA SER A 420 11.68 14.81 -34.56
C SER A 420 11.96 15.66 -35.80
N SER A 421 13.11 16.32 -35.82
CA SER A 421 13.55 17.05 -37.01
C SER A 421 13.79 16.14 -38.20
N VAL A 422 14.13 14.87 -37.96
CA VAL A 422 14.38 13.87 -39.01
C VAL A 422 13.07 13.51 -39.71
N ILE A 423 12.01 13.28 -38.95
CA ILE A 423 10.68 12.99 -39.50
C ILE A 423 10.14 14.20 -40.28
N ILE A 424 10.29 15.41 -39.72
CA ILE A 424 9.89 16.65 -40.38
C ILE A 424 10.59 16.83 -41.74
N GLU A 425 11.88 16.51 -41.85
CA GLU A 425 12.59 16.60 -43.12
C GLU A 425 12.09 15.56 -44.13
N LYS A 426 11.90 14.30 -43.70
CA LYS A 426 11.34 13.23 -44.55
C LYS A 426 9.96 13.59 -45.09
N ASP A 427 9.11 14.16 -44.26
CA ASP A 427 7.78 14.59 -44.65
C ASP A 427 7.81 15.80 -45.59
N ARG A 428 8.77 16.71 -45.43
CA ARG A 428 8.99 17.82 -46.37
C ARG A 428 9.40 17.31 -47.74
N GLU A 429 10.34 16.37 -47.81
CA GLU A 429 10.76 15.72 -49.06
C GLU A 429 9.58 15.01 -49.75
N ARG A 430 8.72 14.31 -48.97
CA ARG A 430 7.52 13.67 -49.49
C ARG A 430 6.50 14.68 -50.01
N ALA A 431 6.25 15.76 -49.26
CA ALA A 431 5.35 16.82 -49.68
C ALA A 431 5.78 17.45 -51.01
N GLU A 432 7.07 17.69 -51.20
CA GLU A 432 7.62 18.19 -52.46
C GLU A 432 7.47 17.17 -53.60
N LYS A 433 7.80 15.90 -53.35
CA LYS A 433 7.70 14.81 -54.34
C LYS A 433 6.27 14.57 -54.81
N GLU A 434 5.30 14.67 -53.90
CA GLU A 434 3.87 14.52 -54.19
C GLU A 434 3.21 15.86 -54.61
N ASN A 435 3.98 16.95 -54.69
CA ASN A 435 3.56 18.28 -55.12
C ASN A 435 2.43 18.90 -54.26
N HIS A 436 2.48 18.65 -52.95
CA HIS A 436 1.62 19.32 -51.96
C HIS A 436 2.17 20.72 -51.65
N LYS A 437 1.48 21.76 -52.11
CA LYS A 437 1.92 23.17 -51.95
C LYS A 437 1.35 23.86 -50.70
N ASN A 438 0.42 23.21 -50.03
CA ASN A 438 -0.33 23.74 -48.90
C ASN A 438 0.12 23.15 -47.55
N ILE A 439 1.14 22.29 -47.54
CA ILE A 439 1.72 21.71 -46.33
C ILE A 439 2.87 22.60 -45.83
N ARG A 440 2.84 22.94 -44.54
CA ARG A 440 3.93 23.60 -43.80
C ARG A 440 4.31 22.71 -42.62
N LEU A 441 5.61 22.54 -42.39
CA LEU A 441 6.13 21.63 -41.38
C LEU A 441 7.18 22.32 -40.53
N GLU A 442 7.04 22.20 -39.21
CA GLU A 442 7.97 22.75 -38.24
C GLU A 442 8.36 21.71 -37.18
N CYS A 443 9.64 21.68 -36.79
CA CYS A 443 10.10 20.84 -35.69
C CYS A 443 9.86 21.56 -34.37
N LEU A 444 8.76 21.22 -33.71
CA LEU A 444 8.28 21.91 -32.52
C LEU A 444 7.53 20.91 -31.61
N PRO A 445 7.86 20.81 -30.31
CA PRO A 445 7.12 19.97 -29.38
C PRO A 445 5.75 20.56 -29.05
N ALA A 446 4.82 19.70 -28.60
CA ALA A 446 3.45 20.08 -28.29
C ALA A 446 3.33 21.21 -27.24
N HIS A 447 4.25 21.28 -26.26
CA HIS A 447 4.24 22.34 -25.25
C HIS A 447 4.73 23.70 -25.77
N ASP A 448 5.29 23.78 -26.97
CA ASP A 448 5.84 25.02 -27.55
C ASP A 448 5.02 25.55 -28.74
N ILE A 449 3.86 24.95 -29.04
CA ILE A 449 3.02 25.33 -30.20
C ILE A 449 2.59 26.80 -30.20
N ASP A 450 2.61 27.47 -29.04
CA ASP A 450 2.34 28.90 -28.93
C ASP A 450 3.42 29.79 -29.56
N LYS A 451 4.54 29.21 -30.00
CA LYS A 451 5.59 29.87 -30.79
C LYS A 451 5.28 29.90 -32.29
N ILE A 452 4.23 29.22 -32.75
CA ILE A 452 3.81 29.23 -34.16
C ILE A 452 3.29 30.63 -34.52
N ASP A 453 3.81 31.20 -35.62
CA ASP A 453 3.40 32.52 -36.11
C ASP A 453 2.00 32.52 -36.74
N GLU A 454 1.62 31.39 -37.34
CA GLU A 454 0.33 31.20 -38.01
C GLU A 454 -0.82 31.02 -37.01
N LYS A 455 -1.98 31.59 -37.33
CA LYS A 455 -3.16 31.64 -36.44
C LYS A 455 -4.45 31.40 -37.21
N ASP A 456 -5.55 31.43 -36.46
CA ASP A 456 -6.92 31.26 -36.96
C ASP A 456 -7.12 29.88 -37.60
N PHE A 457 -6.61 28.84 -36.95
CA PHE A 457 -6.82 27.46 -37.39
C PHE A 457 -8.30 27.06 -37.17
N ASP A 458 -8.95 26.58 -38.22
CA ASP A 458 -10.32 26.08 -38.14
C ASP A 458 -10.39 24.70 -37.50
N ILE A 459 -9.33 23.91 -37.70
CA ILE A 459 -9.20 22.57 -37.12
C ILE A 459 -7.83 22.41 -36.47
N VAL A 460 -7.80 21.91 -35.24
CA VAL A 460 -6.57 21.42 -34.61
C VAL A 460 -6.71 19.92 -34.37
N ILE A 461 -5.67 19.17 -34.69
CA ILE A 461 -5.58 17.72 -34.56
C ILE A 461 -4.48 17.38 -33.56
N ILE A 462 -4.81 16.58 -32.56
CA ILE A 462 -3.86 15.97 -31.63
C ILE A 462 -4.14 14.45 -31.67
N ASN A 463 -3.46 13.73 -32.54
CA ASN A 463 -3.81 12.34 -32.83
C ASN A 463 -2.65 11.41 -32.45
N SER A 464 -2.90 10.43 -31.59
CA SER A 464 -1.92 9.43 -31.08
C SER A 464 -0.71 9.95 -30.30
N VAL A 465 -0.45 11.26 -30.30
CA VAL A 465 0.68 11.84 -29.55
C VAL A 465 0.40 11.97 -28.05
N ILE A 466 -0.88 12.06 -27.64
CA ILE A 466 -1.22 12.35 -26.24
C ILE A 466 -0.77 11.26 -25.27
N GLN A 467 -0.66 10.01 -25.74
CA GLN A 467 -0.21 8.89 -24.92
C GLN A 467 1.25 9.07 -24.46
N ALA A 468 2.03 9.92 -25.14
CA ALA A 468 3.40 10.26 -24.75
C ALA A 468 3.48 11.45 -23.77
N PHE A 469 2.38 12.17 -23.50
CA PHE A 469 2.43 13.37 -22.66
C PHE A 469 2.74 13.03 -21.20
N SER A 470 3.42 13.94 -20.49
CA SER A 470 3.89 13.72 -19.10
C SER A 470 2.77 13.53 -18.08
N GLY A 471 1.54 13.91 -18.44
CA GLY A 471 0.39 13.80 -17.57
C GLY A 471 -0.77 14.70 -17.97
N HIS A 472 -1.71 14.83 -17.04
CA HIS A 472 -2.99 15.50 -17.27
C HIS A 472 -2.84 17.03 -17.32
N ASN A 473 -1.92 17.62 -16.53
CA ASN A 473 -1.66 19.05 -16.58
C ASN A 473 -0.97 19.44 -17.88
N TYR A 474 0.00 18.64 -18.33
CA TYR A 474 0.63 18.85 -19.64
C TYR A 474 -0.43 18.86 -20.76
N LEU A 475 -1.32 17.86 -20.79
CA LEU A 475 -2.42 17.80 -21.76
C LEU A 475 -3.33 19.03 -21.69
N ARG A 476 -3.72 19.47 -20.49
CA ARG A 476 -4.51 20.70 -20.30
C ARG A 476 -3.83 21.92 -20.90
N GLN A 477 -2.54 22.09 -20.66
CA GLN A 477 -1.77 23.24 -21.15
C GLN A 477 -1.66 23.22 -22.67
N VAL A 478 -1.39 22.06 -23.28
CA VAL A 478 -1.38 21.90 -24.74
C VAL A 478 -2.74 22.21 -25.35
N ILE A 479 -3.83 21.69 -24.79
CA ILE A 479 -5.19 21.99 -25.25
C ILE A 479 -5.47 23.49 -25.17
N LYS A 480 -5.09 24.15 -24.06
CA LYS A 480 -5.29 25.60 -23.91
C LYS A 480 -4.52 26.39 -24.97
N LYS A 481 -3.27 26.02 -25.24
CA LYS A 481 -2.44 26.63 -26.28
C LYS A 481 -3.03 26.40 -27.68
N ALA A 482 -3.51 25.18 -27.97
CA ALA A 482 -4.18 24.83 -29.21
C ALA A 482 -5.43 25.69 -29.44
N ILE A 483 -6.31 25.79 -28.43
CA ILE A 483 -7.50 26.65 -28.49
C ILE A 483 -7.12 28.10 -28.75
N ASN A 484 -6.05 28.62 -28.15
CA ASN A 484 -5.61 29.99 -28.38
C ASN A 484 -5.21 30.26 -29.85
N LEU A 485 -4.67 29.26 -30.56
CA LEU A 485 -4.29 29.37 -31.98
C LEU A 485 -5.47 29.20 -32.95
N MET A 486 -6.58 28.63 -32.49
CA MET A 486 -7.77 28.40 -33.33
C MET A 486 -8.48 29.71 -33.70
N SER A 487 -9.30 29.66 -34.75
CA SER A 487 -10.24 30.75 -35.06
C SER A 487 -11.33 30.87 -33.97
N GLU A 488 -12.20 31.88 -34.10
CA GLU A 488 -13.31 32.12 -33.16
C GLU A 488 -14.23 30.91 -33.00
N LYS A 489 -14.41 30.13 -34.07
CA LYS A 489 -15.16 28.87 -34.09
C LYS A 489 -14.39 27.81 -34.84
N GLY A 490 -14.19 26.66 -34.23
CA GLY A 490 -13.42 25.58 -34.85
C GLY A 490 -13.62 24.23 -34.21
N ILE A 491 -12.92 23.23 -34.72
CA ILE A 491 -12.94 21.86 -34.25
C ILE A 491 -11.58 21.46 -33.70
N LEU A 492 -11.52 21.07 -32.43
CA LEU A 492 -10.34 20.39 -31.89
C LEU A 492 -10.63 18.89 -31.89
N PHE A 493 -9.86 18.13 -32.66
CA PHE A 493 -9.94 16.69 -32.72
C PHE A 493 -8.79 16.08 -31.92
N ILE A 494 -9.12 15.30 -30.90
CA ILE A 494 -8.15 14.51 -30.16
C ILE A 494 -8.46 13.04 -30.45
N GLY A 495 -7.56 12.38 -31.17
CA GLY A 495 -7.79 11.02 -31.66
C GLY A 495 -6.85 10.01 -31.04
N ASP A 496 -7.27 8.75 -31.11
CA ASP A 496 -6.48 7.60 -30.71
C ASP A 496 -6.06 7.63 -29.23
N ILE A 497 -7.02 7.99 -28.39
CA ILE A 497 -6.85 8.20 -26.98
C ILE A 497 -6.86 6.85 -26.26
N MET A 498 -5.79 6.52 -25.52
CA MET A 498 -5.76 5.37 -24.61
C MET A 498 -6.85 5.50 -23.55
N ASP A 499 -7.79 4.54 -23.53
CA ASP A 499 -9.00 4.63 -22.71
C ASP A 499 -8.75 4.24 -21.26
N GLN A 500 -8.76 5.21 -20.35
CA GLN A 500 -8.57 4.96 -18.91
C GLN A 500 -9.61 3.98 -18.35
N ASP A 501 -10.85 4.03 -18.84
CA ASP A 501 -11.93 3.18 -18.35
C ASP A 501 -11.75 1.71 -18.81
N LYS A 502 -10.90 1.47 -19.82
CA LYS A 502 -10.54 0.14 -20.34
C LYS A 502 -9.09 -0.27 -20.05
N LYS A 503 -8.34 0.53 -19.28
CA LYS A 503 -6.92 0.29 -19.00
C LYS A 503 -6.66 -1.11 -18.47
N TYR A 504 -7.42 -1.54 -17.46
CA TYR A 504 -7.26 -2.86 -16.85
C TYR A 504 -7.73 -4.00 -17.77
N GLU A 505 -8.75 -3.78 -18.59
CA GLU A 505 -9.18 -4.75 -19.62
C GLU A 505 -8.08 -4.98 -20.67
N LEU A 506 -7.42 -3.91 -21.13
CA LEU A 506 -6.26 -4.01 -22.02
C LEU A 506 -5.11 -4.78 -21.36
N LEU A 507 -4.76 -4.43 -20.11
CA LEU A 507 -3.68 -5.10 -19.38
C LEU A 507 -3.94 -6.59 -19.17
N ASP A 508 -5.15 -6.96 -18.75
CA ASP A 508 -5.55 -8.36 -18.60
C ASP A 508 -5.45 -9.11 -19.94
N SER A 509 -5.90 -8.48 -21.03
CA SER A 509 -5.81 -9.05 -22.37
C SER A 509 -4.37 -9.25 -22.84
N LEU A 510 -3.48 -8.29 -22.58
CA LEU A 510 -2.05 -8.39 -22.91
C LEU A 510 -1.35 -9.49 -22.09
N LEU A 511 -1.65 -9.59 -20.79
CA LEU A 511 -1.12 -10.63 -19.91
C LEU A 511 -1.59 -12.03 -20.34
N GLU A 512 -2.87 -12.18 -20.70
CA GLU A 512 -3.39 -13.43 -21.23
C GLU A 512 -2.74 -13.81 -22.56
N PHE A 513 -2.58 -12.86 -23.48
CA PHE A 513 -1.91 -13.10 -24.75
C PHE A 513 -0.45 -13.53 -24.56
N LYS A 514 0.31 -12.84 -23.70
CA LYS A 514 1.72 -13.16 -23.39
C LYS A 514 1.86 -14.56 -22.82
N LYS A 515 0.94 -14.97 -21.95
CA LYS A 515 0.90 -16.32 -21.38
C LYS A 515 0.70 -17.40 -22.46
N ASN A 516 -0.16 -17.12 -23.44
CA ASN A 516 -0.47 -18.05 -24.53
C ASN A 516 0.54 -17.99 -25.69
N ASN A 517 1.28 -16.89 -25.84
CA ASN A 517 2.21 -16.64 -26.93
C ASN A 517 3.55 -16.05 -26.45
N PRO A 518 4.35 -16.80 -25.67
CA PRO A 518 5.58 -16.30 -25.04
C PRO A 518 6.69 -15.93 -26.03
N GLN A 519 6.55 -16.27 -27.32
CA GLN A 519 7.49 -15.93 -28.37
C GLN A 519 7.45 -14.46 -28.80
N TYR A 520 6.35 -13.75 -28.52
CA TYR A 520 6.19 -12.35 -28.89
C TYR A 520 6.68 -11.43 -27.77
N ASP A 521 7.15 -10.24 -28.18
CA ASP A 521 7.53 -9.19 -27.24
C ASP A 521 6.29 -8.38 -26.82
N THR A 522 5.40 -9.03 -26.07
CA THR A 522 4.15 -8.41 -25.60
C THR A 522 4.44 -7.35 -24.53
N LYS A 523 3.98 -6.12 -24.79
CA LYS A 523 4.08 -4.98 -23.90
C LYS A 523 3.18 -5.20 -22.68
N THR A 524 3.79 -5.36 -21.52
CA THR A 524 3.06 -5.53 -20.23
C THR A 524 3.29 -4.38 -19.27
N ASP A 525 4.17 -3.45 -19.63
CA ASP A 525 4.40 -2.21 -18.91
C ASP A 525 3.88 -1.05 -19.74
N VAL A 526 2.86 -0.37 -19.22
CA VAL A 526 2.21 0.80 -19.83
C VAL A 526 2.30 2.02 -18.91
N SER A 527 3.26 2.02 -17.98
CA SER A 527 3.38 3.04 -16.94
C SER A 527 3.74 4.42 -17.47
N GLU A 528 4.43 4.48 -18.62
CA GLU A 528 4.84 5.71 -19.31
C GLU A 528 3.74 6.30 -20.21
N GLU A 529 2.66 5.55 -20.46
CA GLU A 529 1.56 6.03 -21.30
C GLU A 529 0.47 6.75 -20.52
N LEU A 530 0.05 7.88 -21.07
CA LEU A 530 -1.10 8.60 -20.58
C LEU A 530 -2.41 7.97 -21.07
N PHE A 531 -3.16 7.41 -20.13
CA PHE A 531 -4.55 7.01 -20.30
C PHE A 531 -5.46 8.16 -19.87
N VAL A 532 -6.53 8.43 -20.62
CA VAL A 532 -7.41 9.56 -20.35
C VAL A 532 -8.86 9.10 -20.34
N SER A 533 -9.58 9.36 -19.25
CA SER A 533 -11.01 9.07 -19.15
C SER A 533 -11.84 10.08 -19.94
N ARG A 534 -13.01 9.67 -20.46
CA ARG A 534 -13.95 10.61 -21.09
C ARG A 534 -14.38 11.71 -20.13
N LYS A 535 -14.53 11.36 -18.85
CA LYS A 535 -14.89 12.27 -17.76
C LYS A 535 -13.88 13.40 -17.57
N PHE A 536 -12.60 13.18 -17.90
CA PHE A 536 -11.60 14.24 -17.91
C PHE A 536 -11.92 15.30 -18.97
N PHE A 537 -12.30 14.89 -20.17
CA PHE A 537 -12.68 15.80 -21.24
C PHE A 537 -14.03 16.48 -21.00
N GLU A 538 -14.96 15.79 -20.35
CA GLU A 538 -16.21 16.40 -19.86
C GLU A 538 -15.91 17.50 -18.84
N ASP A 539 -15.01 17.25 -17.88
CA ASP A 539 -14.53 18.25 -16.92
C ASP A 539 -13.87 19.45 -17.61
N LEU A 540 -13.14 19.24 -18.70
CA LEU A 540 -12.55 20.35 -19.48
C LEU A 540 -13.58 21.29 -20.08
N THR A 541 -14.78 20.81 -20.40
CA THR A 541 -15.87 21.68 -20.86
C THR A 541 -16.34 22.64 -19.77
N VAL A 542 -16.11 22.30 -18.49
CA VAL A 542 -16.40 23.16 -17.35
C VAL A 542 -15.22 24.09 -17.05
N GLU A 543 -13.99 23.55 -17.13
CA GLU A 543 -12.75 24.30 -16.85
C GLU A 543 -12.45 25.37 -17.91
N MET A 544 -12.77 25.10 -19.19
CA MET A 544 -12.47 25.98 -20.32
C MET A 544 -13.75 26.49 -20.98
N LYS A 545 -14.01 27.79 -20.83
CA LYS A 545 -15.24 28.43 -21.35
C LYS A 545 -15.38 28.31 -22.87
N GLU A 546 -14.25 28.26 -23.59
CA GLU A 546 -14.19 28.24 -25.06
C GLU A 546 -14.67 26.90 -25.67
N ILE A 547 -14.75 25.82 -24.88
CA ILE A 547 -15.16 24.50 -25.36
C ILE A 547 -16.67 24.36 -25.28
N GLU A 548 -17.42 24.59 -26.36
CA GLU A 548 -18.90 24.49 -26.34
C GLU A 548 -19.39 23.11 -25.88
N LYS A 549 -18.82 22.05 -26.47
CA LYS A 549 -19.13 20.66 -26.13
C LYS A 549 -18.04 19.70 -26.60
N VAL A 550 -18.10 18.45 -26.13
CA VAL A 550 -17.28 17.33 -26.58
C VAL A 550 -18.16 16.16 -26.98
N ASP A 551 -17.86 15.55 -28.13
CA ASP A 551 -18.50 14.33 -28.62
C ASP A 551 -17.46 13.20 -28.69
N PHE A 552 -17.79 12.03 -28.13
CA PHE A 552 -16.92 10.84 -28.15
C PHE A 552 -17.37 9.84 -29.20
N SER A 553 -16.42 9.17 -29.84
CA SER A 553 -16.71 8.13 -30.83
C SER A 553 -15.66 7.01 -30.79
N THR A 554 -16.08 5.79 -31.12
CA THR A 554 -15.17 4.68 -31.42
C THR A 554 -14.58 4.85 -32.82
N LYS A 555 -13.54 4.09 -33.15
CA LYS A 555 -12.95 4.12 -34.49
C LYS A 555 -13.87 3.49 -35.54
N ILE A 556 -13.95 4.11 -36.70
CA ILE A 556 -14.56 3.53 -37.91
C ILE A 556 -13.56 2.51 -38.45
N HIS A 557 -13.92 1.23 -38.45
CA HIS A 557 -13.02 0.14 -38.82
C HIS A 557 -13.78 -1.05 -39.42
N THR A 558 -13.06 -1.86 -40.19
CA THR A 558 -13.44 -3.24 -40.55
C THR A 558 -12.45 -4.26 -39.99
N ILE A 559 -11.23 -3.84 -39.64
CA ILE A 559 -10.22 -4.66 -38.97
C ILE A 559 -10.26 -4.38 -37.47
N GLU A 560 -10.48 -5.42 -36.67
CA GLU A 560 -10.51 -5.31 -35.21
C GLU A 560 -9.11 -5.52 -34.62
N ASN A 561 -8.58 -4.54 -33.89
CA ASN A 561 -7.28 -4.61 -33.22
C ASN A 561 -7.28 -3.80 -31.91
N GLU A 562 -6.10 -3.62 -31.30
CA GLU A 562 -6.00 -2.89 -30.03
C GLU A 562 -6.45 -1.42 -30.14
N LEU A 563 -6.18 -0.78 -31.29
CA LEU A 563 -6.52 0.62 -31.53
C LEU A 563 -8.04 0.80 -31.56
N THR A 564 -8.79 -0.19 -32.05
CA THR A 564 -10.26 -0.10 -32.15
C THR A 564 -10.98 -0.53 -30.88
N LYS A 565 -10.36 -1.41 -30.07
CA LYS A 565 -10.94 -1.92 -28.82
C LYS A 565 -10.74 -1.00 -27.62
N TYR A 566 -9.54 -0.50 -27.44
CA TYR A 566 -9.09 0.14 -26.19
C TYR A 566 -8.75 1.62 -26.35
N ARG A 567 -9.06 2.19 -27.52
CA ARG A 567 -8.90 3.62 -27.77
C ARG A 567 -10.16 4.25 -28.31
N TYR A 568 -10.28 5.56 -28.15
CA TYR A 568 -11.41 6.34 -28.63
C TYR A 568 -10.94 7.68 -29.22
N ASP A 569 -11.87 8.38 -29.87
CA ASP A 569 -11.64 9.72 -30.39
C ASP A 569 -12.63 10.71 -29.76
N ALA A 570 -12.19 11.95 -29.57
CA ALA A 570 -12.96 13.05 -29.01
C ALA A 570 -12.94 14.26 -29.97
N ILE A 571 -14.12 14.83 -30.22
CA ILE A 571 -14.31 16.01 -31.06
C ILE A 571 -14.86 17.14 -30.19
N PHE A 572 -14.07 18.20 -30.04
CA PHE A 572 -14.46 19.40 -29.31
C PHE A 572 -14.94 20.46 -30.29
N GLN A 573 -16.10 21.02 -30.00
CA GLN A 573 -16.58 22.23 -30.68
C GLN A 573 -16.08 23.43 -29.90
N ILE A 574 -15.32 24.30 -30.54
CA ILE A 574 -14.75 25.50 -29.94
C ILE A 574 -15.58 26.70 -30.39
N ASP A 575 -16.02 27.51 -29.43
CA ASP A 575 -16.61 28.83 -29.67
C ASP A 575 -16.11 29.82 -28.61
N LYS A 576 -15.21 30.71 -29.02
CA LYS A 576 -14.60 31.72 -28.14
C LYS A 576 -15.56 32.85 -27.74
N ASN A 577 -16.73 32.94 -28.39
CA ASN A 577 -17.73 33.98 -28.16
C ASN A 577 -18.76 33.59 -27.08
N ILE A 578 -18.61 32.42 -26.45
CA ILE A 578 -19.48 32.00 -25.35
C ILE A 578 -19.28 32.93 -24.15
N ASN A 579 -20.29 33.78 -23.92
CA ASN A 579 -20.28 34.77 -22.83
C ASN A 579 -20.79 34.21 -21.50
N HIS A 580 -21.58 33.12 -21.51
CA HIS A 580 -22.13 32.51 -20.31
C HIS A 580 -22.40 31.02 -20.53
N LYS A 581 -21.78 30.15 -19.72
CA LYS A 581 -22.19 28.74 -19.57
C LYS A 581 -23.02 28.59 -18.31
N MET A 582 -23.98 27.68 -18.32
CA MET A 582 -24.60 27.27 -17.06
C MET A 582 -23.57 26.51 -16.21
N PRO A 583 -23.59 26.66 -14.88
CA PRO A 583 -22.74 25.86 -14.02
C PRO A 583 -23.08 24.37 -14.19
N SER A 584 -22.10 23.58 -14.59
CA SER A 584 -22.19 22.12 -14.61
C SER A 584 -21.23 21.56 -13.56
N PRO A 585 -21.64 20.54 -12.79
CA PRO A 585 -20.74 19.91 -11.84
C PRO A 585 -19.62 19.18 -12.58
N LYS A 586 -18.42 19.21 -12.02
CA LYS A 586 -17.30 18.36 -12.45
C LYS A 586 -17.43 16.97 -11.84
N HIS A 587 -16.78 16.00 -12.49
CA HIS A 587 -16.54 14.66 -11.98
C HIS A 587 -15.45 14.66 -10.92
N LYS A 588 -14.35 15.37 -11.15
CA LYS A 588 -13.16 15.38 -10.28
C LYS A 588 -12.68 16.80 -9.99
N TYR A 589 -12.34 17.08 -8.74
CA TYR A 589 -12.00 18.43 -8.27
C TYR A 589 -10.53 18.51 -7.86
N GLN A 590 -9.82 19.53 -8.33
CA GLN A 590 -8.46 19.84 -7.89
C GLN A 590 -8.47 21.23 -7.25
N TYR A 591 -7.88 21.38 -6.08
CA TYR A 591 -7.82 22.63 -5.34
C TYR A 591 -6.36 22.99 -5.00
N ASP A 592 -6.11 24.29 -4.90
CA ASP A 592 -4.84 24.87 -4.47
C ASP A 592 -5.02 25.73 -3.22
N ASN A 593 -3.94 26.33 -2.73
CA ASN A 593 -3.96 27.09 -1.48
C ASN A 593 -4.92 28.29 -1.52
N ARG A 594 -5.24 28.85 -2.71
CA ARG A 594 -6.19 29.96 -2.84
C ARG A 594 -7.59 29.59 -2.37
N ALA A 595 -7.96 28.31 -2.45
CA ALA A 595 -9.24 27.81 -1.95
C ALA A 595 -9.39 28.00 -0.43
N ILE A 596 -8.26 28.07 0.30
CA ILE A 596 -8.20 28.17 1.76
C ILE A 596 -8.05 29.64 2.20
N GLU A 597 -7.39 30.47 1.40
CA GLU A 597 -7.00 31.84 1.81
C GLU A 597 -8.17 32.74 2.21
N SER A 598 -9.33 32.54 1.58
CA SER A 598 -10.57 33.28 1.83
C SER A 598 -11.27 32.92 3.14
N PHE A 599 -10.87 31.85 3.81
CA PHE A 599 -11.45 31.42 5.09
C PHE A 599 -10.84 32.17 6.27
N ASP A 600 -11.67 32.40 7.29
CA ASP A 600 -11.25 32.99 8.56
C ASP A 600 -10.33 32.02 9.33
N SER A 601 -9.42 32.55 10.15
CA SER A 601 -8.58 31.78 11.07
C SER A 601 -9.22 31.54 12.44
N THR A 602 -10.46 32.00 12.68
CA THR A 602 -11.21 31.62 13.87
C THR A 602 -11.60 30.14 13.83
N CYS A 603 -11.35 29.40 14.91
CA CYS A 603 -11.77 28.01 15.00
C CYS A 603 -13.31 27.91 15.10
N LEU A 604 -13.94 27.29 14.10
CA LEU A 604 -15.32 26.85 14.20
C LEU A 604 -15.32 25.56 15.00
N HIS A 605 -15.65 25.60 16.30
CA HIS A 605 -15.80 24.37 17.08
C HIS A 605 -16.93 23.53 16.47
N PRO A 606 -16.66 22.33 15.94
CA PRO A 606 -17.72 21.37 15.67
C PRO A 606 -18.24 20.90 17.03
N VAL A 607 -19.49 21.22 17.34
CA VAL A 607 -20.20 20.75 18.55
C VAL A 607 -20.45 19.26 18.46
#